data_AF-A0A8H6BTQ5-F1
#
_entry.id   AF-A0A8H6BTQ5-F1
#
_cell.length_a   1.000
_cell.length_b   1.000
_cell.length_c   1.000
_cell.angle_alpha   90.00
_cell.angle_beta   90.00
_cell.angle_gamma   90.00
#
_symmetry.space_group_name_H-M   'P 1'
#
loop_
_entity.id
_entity.type
_entity.pdbx_description
1 polymer ?
#
loop_
_entity_poly.entity_id
_entity_poly.type
_entity_poly.pdbx_seq_one_letter_code
_entity_poly.pdbx_strand_id
1 'polypeptide(L)'
;MSSELLQEVPKSIEHVKHIILILSGKGGVGKSSVTTQVALTLVNKGFNVGVLDIDLTGPSLPRMFGVENKQVHQSTRGWVPR
;
A
#
# COMPACT_ATOMS: atom_id res chain seq x y z
N MET A 1 16.48 -18.77 26.65
CA MET A 1 17.00 -17.64 25.86
C MET A 1 17.12 -18.16 24.45
N SER A 2 16.15 -18.00 23.56
CA SER A 2 15.81 -16.73 22.89
C SER A 2 14.36 -16.83 22.37
N SER A 3 13.43 -16.17 23.06
CA SER A 3 12.02 -16.05 22.67
C SER A 3 11.70 -14.71 21.99
N GLU A 4 12.72 -13.95 21.63
CA GLU A 4 12.58 -12.70 20.87
C GLU A 4 12.73 -13.05 19.39
N LEU A 5 11.63 -12.93 18.63
CA LEU A 5 11.58 -12.63 17.18
C LEU A 5 10.20 -12.90 16.54
N LEU A 6 9.15 -13.20 17.33
CA LEU A 6 7.79 -12.97 16.84
C LEU A 6 7.49 -11.48 16.96
N GLN A 7 7.90 -10.73 15.95
CA GLN A 7 7.48 -9.35 15.80
C GLN A 7 5.95 -9.37 15.64
N GLU A 8 5.22 -8.95 16.67
CA GLU A 8 3.76 -8.89 16.61
C GLU A 8 3.33 -8.07 15.40
N VAL A 9 2.37 -8.59 14.63
CA VAL A 9 1.79 -7.84 13.52
C VAL A 9 1.24 -6.53 14.07
N PRO A 10 1.60 -5.36 13.50
CA PRO A 10 1.09 -4.09 13.99
C PRO A 10 -0.44 -4.11 14.05
N LYS A 11 -1.02 -3.71 15.20
CA LYS A 11 -2.49 -3.66 15.39
C LYS A 11 -3.23 -2.93 14.27
N SER A 12 -2.56 -1.95 13.64
CA SER A 12 -3.11 -1.20 12.50
C SER A 12 -3.40 -2.02 11.26
N ILE A 13 -2.77 -3.19 11.08
CA ILE A 13 -2.96 -4.08 9.93
C ILE A 13 -3.46 -5.48 10.33
N GLU A 14 -3.82 -5.69 11.60
CA GLU A 14 -4.30 -6.98 12.12
C GLU A 14 -5.53 -7.52 11.35
N HIS A 15 -6.37 -6.62 10.83
CA HIS A 15 -7.57 -6.98 10.04
C HIS A 15 -7.28 -7.23 8.55
N VAL A 16 -6.03 -7.05 8.09
CA VAL A 16 -5.65 -7.26 6.69
C VAL A 16 -5.47 -8.75 6.43
N LYS A 17 -6.39 -9.33 5.66
CA LYS A 17 -6.41 -10.78 5.37
C LYS A 17 -5.23 -11.25 4.51
N HIS A 18 -4.76 -10.41 3.59
CA HIS A 18 -3.72 -10.75 2.64
C HIS A 18 -2.78 -9.57 2.43
N ILE A 19 -1.47 -9.82 2.52
CA ILE A 19 -0.41 -8.85 2.26
C ILE A 19 0.38 -9.36 1.05
N ILE A 20 0.41 -8.57 -0.02
CA ILE A 20 1.13 -8.90 -1.26
C ILE A 20 2.31 -7.94 -1.40
N LEU A 21 3.52 -8.48 -1.39
CA LEU A 21 4.74 -7.69 -1.57
C LEU A 21 5.16 -7.72 -3.05
N ILE A 22 5.23 -6.56 -3.69
CA ILE A 22 5.66 -6.41 -5.08
C ILE A 22 7.05 -5.78 -5.09
N LEU A 23 8.05 -6.53 -5.57
CA LEU A 23 9.46 -6.13 -5.57
C LEU A 23 10.01 -6.03 -7.00
N SER A 24 11.07 -5.24 -7.17
CA SER A 24 11.83 -5.16 -8.42
C SER A 24 13.32 -5.03 -8.14
N GLY A 25 14.15 -5.76 -8.89
CA GLY A 25 15.61 -5.69 -8.74
C GLY A 25 16.27 -4.45 -9.36
N LYS A 26 15.53 -3.66 -10.15
CA LYS A 26 16.02 -2.45 -10.83
C LYS A 26 14.90 -1.41 -10.93
N GLY A 27 15.27 -0.13 -10.96
CA GLY A 27 14.34 0.97 -11.24
C GLY A 27 13.83 0.94 -12.69
N GLY A 28 12.62 1.46 -12.90
CA GLY A 28 12.06 1.61 -14.25
C GLY A 28 11.42 0.35 -14.88
N VAL A 29 11.41 -0.80 -14.19
CA VAL A 29 10.81 -2.05 -14.72
C VAL A 29 9.27 -2.07 -14.70
N GLY A 30 8.63 -1.01 -14.21
CA GLY A 30 7.17 -0.91 -14.16
C GLY A 30 6.52 -1.48 -12.90
N LYS A 31 7.27 -1.66 -11.79
CA LYS A 31 6.73 -2.12 -10.49
C LYS A 31 5.45 -1.37 -10.08
N SER A 32 5.48 -0.03 -10.10
CA SER A 32 4.33 0.79 -9.70
C SER A 32 3.13 0.62 -10.65
N SER A 33 3.38 0.42 -11.95
CA SER A 33 2.33 0.12 -12.93
C SER A 33 1.67 -1.23 -12.64
N VAL A 34 2.47 -2.27 -12.38
CA VAL A 34 1.96 -3.59 -11.99
C VAL A 34 1.16 -3.50 -10.68
N THR A 35 1.69 -2.78 -9.69
CA THR A 35 1.01 -2.56 -8.39
C THR A 35 -0.37 -1.91 -8.58
N THR A 36 -0.44 -0.87 -9.41
CA THR A 36 -1.68 -0.15 -9.72
C THR A 36 -2.70 -1.06 -10.39
N GLN A 37 -2.28 -1.85 -11.38
CA GLN A 37 -3.17 -2.76 -12.12
C GLN A 37 -3.69 -3.90 -11.24
N VAL A 38 -2.83 -4.47 -10.38
CA VAL A 38 -3.24 -5.50 -9.41
C VAL A 38 -4.27 -4.93 -8.43
N ALA A 39 -4.01 -3.74 -7.88
CA ALA A 39 -4.94 -3.09 -6.97
C ALA A 39 -6.30 -2.81 -7.63
N LEU A 40 -6.31 -2.22 -8.82
CA LEU A 40 -7.54 -1.94 -9.56
C LEU A 40 -8.31 -3.22 -9.90
N THR A 41 -7.61 -4.29 -10.28
CA THR A 41 -8.24 -5.59 -10.58
C THR A 41 -8.91 -6.19 -9.36
N LEU A 42 -8.25 -6.13 -8.19
CA LEU A 42 -8.81 -6.63 -6.93
C LEU A 42 -10.02 -5.78 -6.48
N VAL A 43 -9.94 -4.46 -6.60
CA VAL A 43 -11.08 -3.57 -6.35
C VAL A 43 -12.26 -3.91 -7.27
N ASN A 44 -12.00 -4.09 -8.58
CA ASN A 44 -13.03 -4.47 -9.56
C ASN A 44 -13.66 -5.85 -9.28
N LYS A 45 -12.95 -6.71 -8.55
CA LYS A 45 -13.47 -8.01 -8.08
C LYS A 45 -14.23 -7.91 -6.75
N GLY A 46 -14.38 -6.70 -6.18
CA GLY A 46 -15.14 -6.45 -4.95
C GLY A 46 -14.33 -6.56 -3.66
N PHE A 47 -12.99 -6.57 -3.73
CA PHE A 47 -12.15 -6.60 -2.53
C PHE A 47 -11.87 -5.19 -1.98
N ASN A 48 -11.76 -5.09 -0.65
CA ASN A 48 -11.20 -3.90 0.00
C ASN A 48 -9.67 -3.94 -0.12
N VAL A 49 -9.10 -2.99 -0.87
CA VAL A 49 -7.66 -2.97 -1.17
C VAL A 49 -7.04 -1.69 -0.65
N GLY A 50 -5.94 -1.82 0.10
CA GLY A 50 -5.03 -0.74 0.41
C GLY A 50 -3.74 -0.90 -0.38
N VAL A 51 -3.15 0.22 -0.80
CA VAL A 51 -1.83 0.23 -1.45
C VAL A 51 -0.90 1.09 -0.60
N LEU A 52 0.23 0.52 -0.20
CA LEU A 52 1.29 1.21 0.52
C LEU A 52 2.49 1.37 -0.40
N ASP A 53 2.86 2.62 -0.66
CA ASP A 53 4.08 2.94 -1.41
C ASP A 53 5.24 3.16 -0.44
N ILE A 54 6.26 2.31 -0.52
CA ILE A 54 7.54 2.48 0.19
C ILE A 54 8.67 2.87 -0.77
N ASP A 55 8.35 3.08 -2.06
CA ASP A 55 9.33 3.39 -3.08
C ASP A 55 9.60 4.90 -3.14
N LEU A 56 10.83 5.29 -2.83
CA LEU A 56 11.26 6.69 -2.77
C LEU A 56 11.64 7.28 -4.15
N THR A 57 11.87 6.44 -5.16
CA THR A 57 12.55 6.87 -6.41
C THR A 57 11.72 6.70 -7.69
N GLY A 58 10.57 6.05 -7.61
CA GLY A 58 9.65 5.87 -8.74
C GLY A 58 8.59 6.97 -8.84
N PRO A 59 7.80 7.00 -9.94
CA PRO A 59 6.57 7.80 -9.98
C PRO A 59 5.65 7.38 -8.83
N SER A 60 5.20 8.36 -8.04
CA SER A 60 4.41 8.10 -6.84
C SER A 60 3.09 7.43 -7.19
N LEU A 61 2.69 6.40 -6.44
CA LEU A 61 1.38 5.76 -6.60
C LEU A 61 0.20 6.76 -6.56
N PRO A 62 0.20 7.82 -5.72
CA PRO A 62 -0.82 8.87 -5.78
C PRO A 62 -1.01 9.46 -7.19
N ARG A 63 0.07 9.67 -7.94
CA ARG A 63 0.00 10.16 -9.32
C ARG A 63 -0.62 9.13 -10.26
N MET A 64 -0.33 7.84 -10.08
CA MET A 64 -0.93 6.78 -10.90
C MET A 64 -2.42 6.60 -10.64
N PHE A 65 -2.88 6.88 -9.42
CA PHE A 65 -4.30 6.87 -9.06
C PHE A 65 -5.01 8.21 -9.33
N GLY A 66 -4.32 9.24 -9.82
CA GLY A 66 -4.90 10.57 -10.08
C GLY A 66 -5.34 11.31 -8.82
N VAL A 67 -4.69 11.02 -7.68
CA VAL A 67 -5.00 11.59 -6.36
C VAL A 67 -3.83 12.37 -5.77
N GLU A 68 -2.85 12.78 -6.58
CA GLU A 68 -1.67 13.51 -6.12
C GLU A 68 -1.99 14.85 -5.43
N ASN A 69 -3.14 15.44 -5.76
CA ASN A 69 -3.60 16.70 -5.16
C ASN A 69 -4.58 16.48 -3.99
N LYS A 70 -4.89 15.22 -3.65
CA LYS A 70 -5.76 14.90 -2.52
C LYS A 70 -4.94 14.83 -1.25
N GLN A 71 -5.29 15.69 -0.29
CA GLN A 71 -4.70 15.65 1.03
C GLN A 71 -5.46 14.67 1.93
N VAL A 72 -4.69 14.00 2.78
CA VAL A 72 -5.22 13.18 3.85
C VAL A 72 -5.57 14.09 5.02
N HIS A 73 -6.81 14.01 5.53
CA HIS A 73 -7.19 14.79 6.71
C HIS A 73 -6.97 13.96 7.99
N GLN A 74 -6.49 14.62 9.04
CA GLN A 74 -6.40 14.03 10.37
C GLN A 74 -7.76 14.09 11.06
N SER A 75 -8.36 12.93 11.29
CA SER A 75 -9.51 12.75 12.17
C SER A 75 -9.07 12.25 13.55
N THR A 76 -9.98 12.27 14.52
CA THR A 76 -9.82 11.60 15.83
C THR A 76 -9.55 10.10 15.73
N ARG A 77 -9.84 9.46 14.58
CA ARG A 77 -9.57 8.04 14.30
C ARG A 77 -8.31 7.82 13.44
N GLY A 78 -7.51 8.86 13.21
CA GLY A 78 -6.32 8.80 12.37
C GLY A 78 -6.51 9.44 10.99
N TRP A 79 -5.65 9.06 10.05
CA TRP A 79 -5.57 9.62 8.70
C TRP A 79 -6.69 9.10 7.81
N VAL A 80 -7.56 9.99 7.32
CA VAL A 80 -8.71 9.64 6.48
C VAL A 80 -8.51 10.25 5.08
N PRO A 81 -8.49 9.43 4.02
CA PRO A 81 -8.51 9.91 2.64
C PRO A 81 -9.77 10.73 2.36
N ARG A 82 -9.67 11.79 1.55
CA ARG A 82 -10.81 12.63 1.15
C ARG A 82 -11.45 12.18 -0.16
#